data_AF-A0A6M4MDU9-F1
#
_entry.id   AF-A0A6M4MDU9-F1
#
_cell.length_a   1.000
_cell.length_b   1.000
_cell.length_c   1.000
_cell.angle_alpha   90.00
_cell.angle_beta   90.00
_cell.angle_gamma   90.00
#
_symmetry.space_group_name_H-M   'P 1'
#
loop_
_entity.id
_entity.type
_entity.pdbx_description
1 polymer ?
#
loop_
_entity_poly.entity_id
_entity_poly.type
_entity_poly.pdbx_seq_one_letter_code
_entity_poly.pdbx_strand_id
1 'polypeptide(L)' 'MKDLLFGKQNLLNGINILASLAFFFGSALFLPRFAQYATVGVWLFMTGSLLMFVVSVCGCIRSRQASQSGG' A
#
# COMPACT_ATOMS: atom_id res chain seq x y z
N MET A 1 -16.61 -11.27 -17.29
CA MET A 1 -15.86 -9.99 -17.19
C MET A 1 -15.96 -9.33 -15.82
N LYS A 2 -17.09 -9.43 -15.10
CA LYS A 2 -17.26 -8.87 -13.75
C LYS A 2 -16.41 -9.59 -12.69
N ASP A 3 -16.22 -10.90 -12.83
CA ASP A 3 -15.47 -11.74 -11.89
C ASP A 3 -13.97 -11.41 -11.89
N LEU A 4 -13.44 -11.05 -13.05
CA LEU A 4 -12.04 -10.67 -13.21
C LEU A 4 -11.75 -9.30 -12.56
N LEU A 5 -12.71 -8.36 -12.61
CA LEU A 5 -12.57 -7.08 -11.92
C LEU A 5 -12.77 -7.21 -10.41
N PHE A 6 -13.68 -8.09 -9.98
CA PHE A 6 -13.88 -8.38 -8.57
C PHE A 6 -12.61 -8.97 -7.93
N GLY A 7 -11.98 -9.97 -8.55
CA GLY A 7 -10.72 -10.53 -8.05
C GLY A 7 -9.59 -9.51 -7.92
N LYS A 8 -9.46 -8.62 -8.92
CA LYS A 8 -8.45 -7.55 -8.93
C LYS A 8 -8.70 -6.49 -7.86
N GLN A 9 -9.95 -6.13 -7.58
CA GLN A 9 -10.28 -5.16 -6.51
C GLN A 9 -9.95 -5.71 -5.12
N ASN A 10 -10.24 -6.99 -4.86
CA ASN A 10 -9.89 -7.65 -3.59
C ASN A 10 -8.37 -7.75 -3.40
N LEU A 11 -7.63 -8.05 -4.47
CA LEU A 11 -6.16 -8.06 -4.45
C LEU A 11 -5.59 -6.68 -4.08
N LEU A 12 -6.09 -5.61 -4.69
CA LEU A 12 -5.67 -4.23 -4.39
C LEU A 12 -5.98 -3.84 -2.94
N ASN A 13 -7.14 -4.25 -2.41
CA ASN A 13 -7.49 -4.03 -1.01
C ASN A 13 -6.54 -4.77 -0.07
N GLY A 14 -6.20 -6.03 -0.37
CA GLY A 14 -5.24 -6.81 0.40
C GLY A 14 -3.84 -6.18 0.41
N ILE A 15 -3.37 -5.71 -0.74
CA ILE A 15 -2.08 -5.01 -0.87
C ILE A 15 -2.08 -3.71 -0.05
N ASN A 16 -3.17 -2.94 -0.07
CA ASN A 16 -3.29 -1.72 0.74
C ASN A 16 -3.20 -1.99 2.23
N ILE A 17 -3.91 -3.01 2.73
CA ILE A 17 -3.86 -3.39 4.14
C ILE A 17 -2.44 -3.84 4.51
N LEU A 18 -1.82 -4.69 3.69
CA LEU A 18 -0.46 -5.17 3.95
C LEU A 18 0.57 -4.03 3.94
N ALA A 19 0.47 -3.10 2.99
CA ALA A 19 1.31 -1.90 2.93
C ALA A 19 1.13 -1.02 4.18
N SER A 20 -0.12 -0.82 4.61
CA SER A 20 -0.46 -0.03 5.81
C SER A 20 0.15 -0.64 7.07
N LEU A 21 0.05 -1.96 7.21
CA LEU A 21 0.61 -2.69 8.34
C LEU A 21 2.14 -2.64 8.32
N ALA A 22 2.77 -2.88 7.16
CA ALA A 22 4.23 -2.78 7.01
C ALA A 22 4.75 -1.38 7.37
N PHE A 23 4.06 -0.33 6.92
CA PHE A 23 4.36 1.05 7.28
C PHE A 23 4.21 1.31 8.79
N PHE A 24 3.09 0.88 9.39
CA PHE A 24 2.82 1.06 10.81
C PHE A 24 3.85 0.33 11.70
N PHE A 25 4.12 -0.94 11.43
CA PHE A 25 5.10 -1.72 12.18
C PHE A 25 6.53 -1.26 11.92
N GLY A 26 6.87 -0.90 10.67
CA GLY A 26 8.16 -0.30 10.33
C GLY A 26 8.40 1.00 11.11
N SER A 27 7.37 1.82 11.25
CA SER A 27 7.40 3.04 12.09
C SER A 27 7.60 2.71 13.58
N ALA A 28 6.91 1.68 14.08
CA ALA A 28 7.02 1.27 15.48
C ALA A 28 8.42 0.72 15.85
N LEU A 29 9.16 0.15 14.88
CA LEU A 29 10.52 -0.32 15.10
C LEU A 29 11.54 0.81 15.30
N PHE A 30 11.20 2.07 14.99
CA PHE A 30 12.04 3.22 15.33
C PHE A 30 12.02 3.59 16.82
N LEU A 31 11.20 2.92 17.64
CA LEU A 31 11.24 3.12 19.09
C LEU A 31 12.62 2.73 19.65
N PRO A 32 13.16 3.49 20.62
CA PRO A 32 14.50 3.26 21.17
C PRO A 32 14.68 1.87 21.80
N ARG A 33 13.58 1.21 22.22
CA ARG A 33 13.60 -0.16 22.73
C ARG A 33 13.89 -1.22 21.65
N PHE A 34 13.61 -0.90 20.39
CA PHE A 34 13.83 -1.77 19.23
C PHE A 34 14.98 -1.29 18.34
N ALA A 35 15.89 -0.46 18.86
CA ALA A 35 17.03 0.08 18.11
C ALA A 35 17.88 -1.01 17.43
N GLN A 36 17.98 -2.19 18.04
CA GLN A 36 18.65 -3.37 17.46
C GLN A 36 17.98 -3.89 16.17
N TYR A 37 16.69 -3.63 15.98
CA TYR A 37 15.91 -3.97 14.79
C TYR A 37 15.68 -2.76 13.87
N ALA A 38 16.31 -1.61 14.15
CA ALA A 38 16.08 -0.37 13.38
C ALA A 38 16.31 -0.55 11.88
N THR A 39 17.32 -1.32 11.47
CA THR A 39 17.58 -1.62 10.06
C THR A 39 16.39 -2.33 9.41
N VAL A 40 15.81 -3.33 10.08
CA VAL A 40 14.62 -4.05 9.60
C VAL A 40 13.42 -3.11 9.55
N GLY A 41 13.25 -2.25 10.57
CA GLY A 41 12.22 -1.23 10.62
C GLY A 41 12.28 -0.25 9.45
N VAL A 42 13.47 0.24 9.11
CA VAL A 42 13.72 1.13 7.97
C VAL A 42 13.31 0.46 6.66
N TRP A 43 13.71 -0.80 6.44
CA TRP A 43 13.32 -1.54 5.23
C TRP A 43 11.81 -1.77 5.15
N LEU A 44 11.15 -2.16 6.26
CA LEU A 44 9.70 -2.33 6.33
C LEU A 44 8.95 -1.02 6.08
N PHE A 45 9.45 0.07 6.65
CA PHE A 45 8.89 1.40 6.49
C PHE A 45 9.01 1.89 5.05
N MET A 46 10.22 1.85 4.48
CA MET A 46 10.47 2.28 3.09
C MET A 46 9.65 1.48 2.09
N THR A 47 9.65 0.14 2.21
CA THR A 47 8.88 -0.73 1.31
C THR A 47 7.37 -0.55 1.50
N GLY A 48 6.89 -0.44 2.75
CA GLY A 48 5.49 -0.16 3.08
C GLY A 48 5.01 1.18 2.49
N SER A 49 5.77 2.26 2.67
CA SER A 49 5.47 3.58 2.10
C SER A 49 5.45 3.56 0.58
N LEU A 50 6.42 2.91 -0.06
CA LEU A 50 6.48 2.81 -1.51
C LEU A 50 5.26 2.05 -2.07
N LEU A 51 4.87 0.95 -1.41
CA LEU A 51 3.71 0.16 -1.82
C LEU A 51 2.41 0.97 -1.68
N MET A 52 2.23 1.67 -0.56
CA MET A 52 1.11 2.60 -0.34
C MET A 52 1.05 3.69 -1.42
N PHE A 53 2.20 4.26 -1.77
CA PHE A 53 2.30 5.29 -2.79
C PHE A 53 1.91 4.75 -4.17
N VAL A 54 2.45 3.60 -4.57
CA VAL A 54 2.14 2.97 -5.86
C VAL A 54 0.66 2.61 -5.97
N VAL A 55 0.05 2.04 -4.92
CA VAL A 55 -1.37 1.71 -4.93
C VAL A 55 -2.23 2.96 -4.99
N SER A 56 -1.89 4.00 -4.22
CA SER A 56 -2.61 5.29 -4.22
C SER A 56 -2.55 5.99 -5.58
N VAL A 57 -1.36 6.04 -6.21
CA VAL A 57 -1.17 6.63 -7.54
C VAL A 57 -1.90 5.82 -8.62
N CYS A 58 -1.79 4.48 -8.60
CA CYS A 58 -2.47 3.61 -9.56
C CYS A 58 -4.02 3.70 -9.42
N GLY A 59 -4.51 3.80 -8.18
CA GLY A 59 -5.91 4.04 -7.87
C GLY A 59 -6.40 5.40 -8.37
N CYS A 60 -5.61 6.46 -8.17
CA CYS A 60 -5.92 7.80 -8.67
C CYS A 60 -5.94 7.89 -10.21
N ILE A 61 -5.00 7.24 -10.89
CA ILE A 61 -5.01 7.19 -12.36
C ILE A 61 -6.26 6.46 -12.87
N ARG A 62 -6.62 5.35 -12.21
CA ARG A 62 -7.84 4.57 -12.55
C ARG A 62 -9.12 5.35 -12.29
N SER A 63 -9.22 6.11 -11.19
CA SER A 63 -10.42 6.89 -10.87
C SER A 63 -10.63 8.05 -11.85
N ARG A 64 -9.56 8.68 -12.35
CA ARG A 64 -9.67 9.69 -13.42
C ARG A 64 -10.18 9.11 -14.75
N GLN A 65 -9.85 7.85 -15.04
CA GLN A 65 -10.31 7.16 -16.25
C GLN A 65 -11.80 6.76 -16.15
N ALA A 66 -12.28 6.44 -14.94
CA ALA A 66 -13.70 6.16 -14.70
C ALA A 66 -14.58 7.42 -14.86
N SER A 67 -14.06 8.62 -14.54
CA SER A 67 -14.77 9.88 -14.78
C SER A 67 -14.73 10.37 -16.24
N GLN A 68 -13.90 9.79 -17.12
CA GLN A 68 -13.79 10.23 -18.52
C GLN A 68 -14.58 9.35 -19.52
N SER A 69 -15.03 8.16 -19.11
CA SER A 69 -15.80 7.22 -19.94
C SER A 69 -17.33 7.37 -19.77
N GLY A 70 -17.81 8.57 -19.45
CA GLY A 70 -19.22 8.88 -19.23
C GLY A 70 -19.68 10.20 -19.85
N GLY A 71 -18.99 10.66 -20.90
CA GLY A 71 -19.36 11.81 -21.72
C GLY A 71 -19.67 11.39 -23.15
#